data_AF-A0A5E6N9Z8-F1
#
_entry.id   AF-A0A5E6N9Z8-F1
#
_cell.length_a   1.000
_cell.length_b   1.000
_cell.length_c   1.000
_cell.angle_alpha   90.00
_cell.angle_beta   90.00
_cell.angle_gamma   90.00
#
_symmetry.space_group_name_H-M   'P 1'
#
loop_
_entity.id
_entity.type
_entity.pdbx_description
1 polymer ?
#
loop_
_entity_poly.entity_id
_entity_poly.type
_entity_poly.pdbx_seq_one_letter_code
_entity_poly.pdbx_strand_id
1 'polypeptide(L)'
;MVEYFKPKARDHIPEEFTKENVEGDREAQPATDWGHHTAAQKLALAALIGSWNEGNEADIKVVTQIVGEDYSNWITNLRETLQIHDCPLSYKNGLWRFKDRLKSWQELGSRLFDGHLDTFKDTVLEVLQVDDPSFELPSEERYAAAIHGKVLPHSRNLREGLAETLALIGNRANSLTHCTQGKANTIAVLSVRELFKESDWIRWGSLNSILPILSEANPNEFLLAVENAINASSSPFDELFDQEDTGAFGRNYITGLLWALEGIAWEEAYLSRTTVVLAEIAAHDPGGNWANRPSNSLTDIFLPWKPHTLASVEKRQAALEIICREKPEVAWKLLESLLPNQHSTTFGTHKPSWRKTIPEDWKKGVTNSEYWEQSRFCAELIVEQADFDVVKLASLVGNYHHLPSPASTTLRGKLLSDHCLDLSEQDRMPLWDALCKLIARHRKFPEAGGHWGMILCFQWKK
;
A
#
# COMPACT_ATOMS: atom_id res chain seq x y z
N MET A 1 2.07 54.66 10.01
CA MET A 1 0.61 54.81 9.92
C MET A 1 0.14 53.78 8.91
N VAL A 2 -0.89 52.99 9.25
CA VAL A 2 -1.48 51.85 8.50
C VAL A 2 -0.84 50.47 8.74
N GLU A 3 -1.09 49.90 9.93
CA GLU A 3 -1.34 48.46 10.11
C GLU A 3 -2.76 48.31 10.68
N TYR A 4 -3.74 48.17 9.81
CA TYR A 4 -5.08 47.71 10.18
C TYR A 4 -5.54 46.81 9.05
N PHE A 5 -5.58 45.50 9.28
CA PHE A 5 -6.53 44.50 8.77
C PHE A 5 -5.98 43.10 9.06
N LYS A 6 -6.04 42.67 10.33
CA LYS A 6 -6.12 41.23 10.64
C LYS A 6 -7.57 40.80 10.40
N PRO A 7 -7.85 39.69 9.70
CA PRO A 7 -9.20 39.18 9.61
C PRO A 7 -9.69 38.80 11.01
N LYS A 8 -10.89 39.25 11.38
CA LYS A 8 -11.55 38.84 12.62
C LYS A 8 -11.70 37.32 12.61
N ALA A 9 -11.22 36.66 13.66
CA ALA A 9 -11.56 35.28 13.93
C ALA A 9 -13.09 35.15 13.92
N ARG A 10 -13.61 34.30 13.05
CA ARG A 10 -15.02 33.91 13.11
C ARG A 10 -15.10 32.86 14.20
N ASP A 11 -15.62 33.26 15.35
CA ASP A 11 -16.02 32.31 16.37
C ASP A 11 -17.20 31.50 15.79
N HIS A 12 -16.96 30.22 15.56
CA HIS A 12 -18.01 29.27 15.23
C HIS A 12 -18.70 28.86 16.53
N ILE A 13 -20.02 28.68 16.49
CA ILE A 13 -20.76 28.07 17.59
C ILE A 13 -20.12 26.70 17.84
N PRO A 14 -19.60 26.39 19.04
CA PRO A 14 -19.06 25.07 19.34
C PRO A 14 -20.12 24.00 19.02
N GLU A 15 -19.73 22.88 18.42
CA GLU A 15 -20.68 21.86 17.93
C GLU A 15 -21.68 21.40 19.01
N GLU A 16 -21.23 21.40 20.26
CA GLU A 16 -21.99 21.13 21.47
C GLU A 16 -23.20 22.07 21.73
N PHE A 17 -23.22 23.28 21.15
CA PHE A 17 -24.36 24.21 21.22
C PHE A 17 -25.27 24.19 19.98
N THR A 18 -24.93 23.41 18.94
CA THR A 18 -25.76 23.30 17.73
C THR A 18 -26.84 22.21 17.81
N LYS A 19 -26.82 21.39 18.87
CA LYS A 19 -27.83 20.36 19.13
C LYS A 19 -28.61 20.72 20.38
N GLU A 20 -29.89 20.98 20.20
CA GLU A 20 -30.85 21.04 21.31
C GLU A 20 -30.88 19.64 21.95
N ASN A 21 -30.42 19.52 23.20
CA ASN A 21 -30.56 18.31 24.00
C ASN A 21 -32.03 18.15 24.36
N VAL A 22 -32.80 17.63 23.40
CA VAL A 22 -34.10 17.04 23.70
C VAL A 22 -33.79 15.73 24.42
N GLU A 23 -33.73 15.79 25.75
CA GLU A 23 -33.88 14.65 26.64
C GLU A 23 -35.29 14.06 26.43
N GLY A 24 -35.46 13.39 25.30
CA GLY A 24 -36.50 12.39 25.11
C GLY A 24 -35.82 11.04 25.30
N ASP A 25 -36.23 10.33 26.34
CA ASP A 25 -35.91 8.92 26.59
C ASP A 25 -36.06 8.09 25.31
N ARG A 26 -34.99 7.93 24.54
CA ARG A 26 -34.81 6.76 23.70
C ARG A 26 -34.22 5.72 24.63
N GLU A 27 -35.07 4.91 25.26
CA GLU A 27 -34.65 3.64 25.81
C GLU A 27 -33.81 2.95 24.73
N ALA A 28 -32.50 2.87 24.92
CA ALA A 28 -31.63 2.13 24.03
C ALA A 28 -32.11 0.68 24.12
N GLN A 29 -32.75 0.18 23.05
CA GLN A 29 -33.13 -1.22 22.98
C GLN A 29 -31.88 -2.08 23.26
N PRO A 30 -31.99 -3.13 24.09
CA PRO A 30 -30.85 -3.95 24.44
C PRO A 30 -30.25 -4.56 23.17
N ALA A 31 -28.91 -4.54 23.07
CA ALA A 31 -28.21 -5.12 21.93
C ALA A 31 -28.54 -6.61 21.80
N THR A 32 -28.84 -7.03 20.58
CA THR A 32 -29.13 -8.42 20.22
C THR A 32 -27.83 -9.23 20.25
N ASP A 33 -27.84 -10.39 20.93
CA ASP A 33 -26.77 -11.38 20.83
C ASP A 33 -26.98 -12.22 19.56
N TRP A 34 -26.37 -11.79 18.46
CA TRP A 34 -26.46 -12.48 17.17
C TRP A 34 -25.75 -13.82 17.17
N GLY A 35 -24.80 -14.02 18.08
CA GLY A 35 -24.11 -15.30 18.28
C GLY A 35 -25.07 -16.39 18.75
N HIS A 36 -26.08 -16.06 19.57
CA HIS A 36 -27.10 -17.00 20.09
C HIS A 36 -28.50 -16.84 19.47
N HIS A 37 -28.67 -15.89 18.56
CA HIS A 37 -29.92 -15.68 17.84
C HIS A 37 -30.31 -16.92 17.00
N THR A 38 -31.61 -17.12 16.74
CA THR A 38 -32.12 -18.25 15.94
C THR A 38 -31.56 -18.27 14.52
N ALA A 39 -31.25 -17.09 13.96
CA ALA A 39 -30.63 -16.92 12.66
C ALA A 39 -29.09 -16.99 12.68
N ALA A 40 -28.44 -17.26 13.81
CA ALA A 40 -26.97 -17.18 13.96
C ALA A 40 -26.21 -18.01 12.90
N GLN A 41 -26.64 -19.25 12.65
CA GLN A 41 -26.00 -20.09 11.63
C GLN A 41 -26.13 -19.49 10.22
N LYS A 42 -27.31 -18.97 9.87
CA LYS A 42 -27.57 -18.37 8.56
C LYS A 42 -26.76 -17.08 8.39
N LEU A 43 -26.67 -16.28 9.44
CA LEU A 43 -25.83 -15.07 9.48
C LEU A 43 -24.33 -15.41 9.39
N ALA A 44 -23.87 -16.50 10.02
CA ALA A 44 -22.48 -16.92 9.92
C ALA A 44 -22.09 -17.33 8.49
N LEU A 45 -22.97 -18.04 7.78
CA LEU A 45 -22.78 -18.35 6.36
C LEU A 45 -22.82 -17.08 5.50
N ALA A 46 -23.73 -16.14 5.82
CA ALA A 46 -23.73 -14.83 5.17
C ALA A 46 -22.41 -14.08 5.43
N ALA A 47 -21.81 -14.21 6.62
CA ALA A 47 -20.56 -13.56 6.99
C ALA A 47 -19.35 -14.14 6.22
N LEU A 48 -19.41 -15.42 5.80
CA LEU A 48 -18.44 -16.01 4.87
C LEU A 48 -18.54 -15.39 3.47
N ILE A 49 -19.76 -15.11 3.00
CA ILE A 49 -19.98 -14.47 1.69
C ILE A 49 -19.61 -12.98 1.75
N GLY A 50 -20.02 -12.31 2.83
CA GLY A 50 -19.69 -10.92 3.11
C GLY A 50 -20.62 -9.90 2.45
N SER A 51 -20.68 -9.94 1.12
CA SER A 51 -21.55 -9.08 0.32
C SER A 51 -21.91 -9.77 -0.99
N TRP A 52 -23.11 -9.53 -1.53
CA TRP A 52 -23.53 -10.07 -2.82
C TRP A 52 -24.68 -9.24 -3.38
N ASN A 53 -24.87 -9.30 -4.71
CA ASN A 53 -25.99 -8.67 -5.39
C ASN A 53 -27.05 -9.71 -5.74
N GLU A 54 -28.24 -9.63 -5.14
CA GLU A 54 -29.34 -10.56 -5.40
C GLU A 54 -29.94 -10.40 -6.81
N GLY A 55 -29.65 -9.30 -7.51
CA GLY A 55 -30.01 -9.13 -8.92
C GLY A 55 -29.05 -9.82 -9.88
N ASN A 56 -27.94 -10.39 -9.39
CA ASN A 56 -26.97 -11.12 -10.20
C ASN A 56 -27.12 -12.64 -9.98
N GLU A 57 -27.44 -13.37 -11.05
CA GLU A 57 -27.65 -14.83 -10.99
C GLU A 57 -26.37 -15.62 -10.65
N ALA A 58 -25.19 -15.14 -11.08
CA ALA A 58 -23.91 -15.77 -10.76
C ALA A 58 -23.61 -15.60 -9.27
N ASP A 59 -23.91 -14.43 -8.69
CA ASP A 59 -23.79 -14.21 -7.25
C ASP A 59 -24.72 -15.15 -6.46
N ILE A 60 -25.97 -15.30 -6.89
CA ILE A 60 -26.93 -16.19 -6.23
C ILE A 60 -26.41 -17.65 -6.24
N LYS A 61 -25.84 -18.12 -7.35
CA LYS A 61 -25.26 -19.48 -7.44
C LYS A 61 -24.16 -19.68 -6.41
N VAL A 62 -23.26 -18.72 -6.28
CA VAL A 62 -22.17 -18.73 -5.28
C VAL A 62 -22.74 -18.75 -3.86
N VAL A 63 -23.76 -17.92 -3.58
CA VAL A 63 -24.44 -17.93 -2.27
C VAL A 63 -25.04 -19.30 -1.99
N THR A 64 -25.81 -19.86 -2.92
CA THR A 64 -26.43 -21.20 -2.81
C THR A 64 -25.39 -22.29 -2.53
N GLN A 65 -24.23 -22.24 -3.19
CA GLN A 65 -23.13 -23.17 -2.97
C GLN A 65 -22.56 -23.07 -1.55
N ILE A 66 -22.28 -21.87 -1.05
CA ILE A 66 -21.73 -21.68 0.30
C ILE A 66 -22.74 -22.05 1.39
N VAL A 67 -24.03 -21.76 1.18
CA VAL A 67 -25.06 -21.99 2.21
C VAL A 67 -25.60 -23.42 2.20
N GLY A 68 -25.45 -24.15 1.09
CA GLY A 68 -25.87 -25.55 0.94
C GLY A 68 -27.39 -25.76 0.84
N GLU A 69 -28.16 -24.70 0.56
CA GLU A 69 -29.61 -24.74 0.37
C GLU A 69 -30.08 -23.71 -0.65
N ASP A 70 -31.34 -23.82 -1.11
CA ASP A 70 -31.91 -22.88 -2.07
C ASP A 70 -31.95 -21.43 -1.54
N TYR A 71 -31.54 -20.48 -2.39
CA TYR A 71 -31.43 -19.06 -2.01
C TYR A 71 -32.76 -18.49 -1.51
N SER A 72 -33.90 -18.87 -2.11
CA SER A 72 -35.20 -18.33 -1.76
C SER A 72 -35.65 -18.73 -0.35
N ASN A 73 -35.25 -19.92 0.09
CA ASN A 73 -35.49 -20.40 1.45
C ASN A 73 -34.54 -19.73 2.45
N TRP A 74 -33.25 -19.66 2.11
CA TRP A 74 -32.22 -19.09 2.97
C TRP A 74 -32.47 -17.61 3.26
N ILE A 75 -32.71 -16.82 2.21
CA ILE A 75 -32.79 -15.35 2.29
C ILE A 75 -33.97 -14.87 3.14
N THR A 76 -35.03 -15.67 3.25
CA THR A 76 -36.21 -15.33 4.07
C THR A 76 -35.81 -15.10 5.53
N ASN A 77 -34.91 -15.92 6.08
CA ASN A 77 -34.41 -15.74 7.45
C ASN A 77 -33.65 -14.40 7.60
N LEU A 78 -32.84 -14.01 6.61
CA LEU A 78 -32.08 -12.75 6.66
C LEU A 78 -32.97 -11.53 6.48
N ARG A 79 -34.08 -11.64 5.75
CA ARG A 79 -35.07 -10.56 5.62
C ARG A 79 -35.80 -10.29 6.93
N GLU A 80 -36.07 -11.32 7.72
CA GLU A 80 -36.62 -11.15 9.07
C GLU A 80 -35.63 -10.45 10.00
N THR A 81 -34.33 -10.76 9.91
CA THR A 81 -33.34 -10.09 10.76
C THR A 81 -33.20 -8.60 10.45
N LEU A 82 -33.52 -8.14 9.23
CA LEU A 82 -33.52 -6.71 8.88
C LEU A 82 -34.53 -5.88 9.68
N GLN A 83 -35.56 -6.51 10.25
CA GLN A 83 -36.57 -5.80 11.07
C GLN A 83 -36.07 -5.54 12.51
N ILE A 84 -34.94 -6.13 12.90
CA ILE A 84 -34.32 -5.94 14.21
C ILE A 84 -33.41 -4.71 14.15
N HIS A 85 -33.56 -3.81 15.13
CA HIS A 85 -32.97 -2.47 15.12
C HIS A 85 -31.44 -2.44 14.93
N ASP A 86 -30.73 -3.43 15.45
CA ASP A 86 -29.27 -3.57 15.42
C ASP A 86 -28.79 -4.67 14.47
N CYS A 87 -29.59 -5.01 13.45
CA CYS A 87 -29.24 -5.99 12.42
C CYS A 87 -27.82 -5.76 11.87
N PRO A 88 -26.96 -6.79 11.85
CA PRO A 88 -25.59 -6.67 11.35
C PRO A 88 -25.54 -6.49 9.83
N LEU A 89 -26.61 -6.87 9.14
CA LEU A 89 -26.76 -6.73 7.70
C LEU A 89 -27.37 -5.38 7.31
N SER A 90 -27.05 -4.95 6.11
CA SER A 90 -27.72 -3.89 5.39
C SER A 90 -28.12 -4.39 4.01
N TYR A 91 -29.29 -3.92 3.57
CA TYR A 91 -29.85 -4.22 2.27
C TYR A 91 -30.25 -2.93 1.57
N LYS A 92 -29.81 -2.75 0.31
CA LYS A 92 -30.21 -1.61 -0.51
C LYS A 92 -30.13 -1.96 -2.00
N ASN A 93 -31.23 -1.80 -2.73
CA ASN A 93 -31.29 -2.01 -4.18
C ASN A 93 -30.72 -3.38 -4.62
N GLY A 94 -31.09 -4.46 -3.92
CA GLY A 94 -30.58 -5.80 -4.19
C GLY A 94 -29.20 -6.12 -3.63
N LEU A 95 -28.46 -5.13 -3.13
CA LEU A 95 -27.15 -5.35 -2.52
C LEU A 95 -27.28 -5.71 -1.04
N TRP A 96 -26.80 -6.89 -0.68
CA TRP A 96 -26.62 -7.33 0.70
C TRP A 96 -25.17 -7.13 1.13
N ARG A 97 -24.96 -6.59 2.34
CA ARG A 97 -23.63 -6.48 2.95
C ARG A 97 -23.71 -6.37 4.46
N PHE A 98 -22.67 -6.81 5.16
CA PHE A 98 -22.50 -6.52 6.59
C PHE A 98 -22.08 -5.07 6.83
N LYS A 99 -22.61 -4.47 7.91
CA LYS A 99 -22.28 -3.10 8.34
C LYS A 99 -20.90 -3.04 8.97
N ASP A 100 -20.56 -4.01 9.80
CA ASP A 100 -19.25 -4.17 10.45
C ASP A 100 -18.80 -5.62 10.31
N ARG A 101 -17.96 -5.88 9.30
CA ARG A 101 -17.45 -7.22 8.99
C ARG A 101 -16.66 -7.83 10.15
N LEU A 102 -15.84 -7.04 10.84
CA LEU A 102 -14.99 -7.58 11.90
C LEU A 102 -15.82 -7.95 13.13
N LYS A 103 -16.72 -7.06 13.57
CA LYS A 103 -17.58 -7.34 14.71
C LYS A 103 -18.46 -8.57 14.45
N SER A 104 -19.08 -8.64 13.28
CA SER A 104 -19.91 -9.80 12.91
C SER A 104 -19.10 -11.09 12.81
N TRP A 105 -17.86 -11.04 12.33
CA TRP A 105 -16.98 -12.21 12.32
C TRP A 105 -16.65 -12.70 13.73
N GLN A 106 -16.38 -11.78 14.66
CA GLN A 106 -16.09 -12.11 16.06
C GLN A 106 -17.29 -12.74 16.76
N GLU A 107 -18.49 -12.25 16.48
CA GLU A 107 -19.74 -12.70 17.10
C GLU A 107 -20.25 -14.03 16.51
N LEU A 108 -20.09 -14.23 15.20
CA LEU A 108 -20.67 -15.36 14.46
C LEU A 108 -19.66 -16.47 14.15
N GLY A 109 -18.35 -16.23 14.29
CA GLY A 109 -17.29 -17.16 13.88
C GLY A 109 -17.37 -18.54 14.53
N SER A 110 -17.89 -18.63 15.77
CA SER A 110 -18.09 -19.89 16.49
C SER A 110 -19.14 -20.81 15.84
N ARG A 111 -19.94 -20.29 14.90
CA ARG A 111 -20.91 -21.07 14.11
C ARG A 111 -20.30 -21.72 12.87
N LEU A 112 -19.03 -21.44 12.58
CA LEU A 112 -18.30 -21.99 11.43
C LEU A 112 -17.50 -23.23 11.82
N PHE A 113 -17.35 -24.14 10.85
CA PHE A 113 -16.73 -25.46 11.01
C PHE A 113 -15.87 -25.75 9.79
N ASP A 114 -15.00 -26.76 9.87
CA ASP A 114 -14.05 -27.11 8.81
C ASP A 114 -14.71 -27.24 7.43
N GLY A 115 -15.85 -27.93 7.33
CA GLY A 115 -16.56 -28.11 6.06
C GLY A 115 -17.06 -26.80 5.44
N HIS A 116 -17.40 -25.79 6.25
CA HIS A 116 -17.75 -24.47 5.76
C HIS A 116 -16.52 -23.76 5.18
N LEU A 117 -15.35 -23.89 5.81
CA LEU A 117 -14.11 -23.29 5.31
C LEU A 117 -13.59 -23.97 4.04
N ASP A 118 -13.75 -25.29 3.93
CA ASP A 118 -13.42 -26.04 2.72
C ASP A 118 -14.28 -25.60 1.54
N THR A 119 -15.61 -25.59 1.73
CA THR A 119 -16.57 -25.12 0.72
C THR A 119 -16.27 -23.66 0.33
N PHE A 120 -15.95 -22.82 1.31
CA PHE A 120 -15.58 -21.43 1.06
C PHE A 120 -14.31 -21.31 0.21
N LYS A 121 -13.23 -22.05 0.52
CA LYS A 121 -11.99 -22.04 -0.29
C LYS A 121 -12.27 -22.39 -1.74
N ASP A 122 -12.98 -23.49 -1.98
CA ASP A 122 -13.27 -23.97 -3.33
C ASP A 122 -14.07 -22.91 -4.12
N THR A 123 -15.07 -22.31 -3.47
CA THR A 123 -15.92 -21.27 -4.08
C THR A 123 -15.14 -19.98 -4.35
N VAL A 124 -14.26 -19.58 -3.45
CA VAL A 124 -13.43 -18.37 -3.63
C VAL A 124 -12.48 -18.54 -4.80
N LEU A 125 -11.87 -19.71 -4.94
CA LEU A 125 -11.00 -20.02 -6.07
C LEU A 125 -11.79 -19.99 -7.37
N GLU A 126 -12.95 -20.65 -7.42
CA GLU A 126 -13.84 -20.60 -8.58
C GLU A 126 -14.18 -19.16 -9.01
N VAL A 127 -14.51 -18.29 -8.05
CA VAL A 127 -14.94 -16.91 -8.34
C VAL A 127 -13.78 -15.99 -8.68
N LEU A 128 -12.70 -16.02 -7.89
CA LEU A 128 -11.58 -15.10 -8.03
C LEU A 128 -10.58 -15.55 -9.09
N GLN A 129 -10.58 -16.83 -9.49
CA GLN A 129 -9.83 -17.30 -10.65
C GLN A 129 -10.50 -16.96 -12.00
N VAL A 130 -11.67 -16.31 -12.00
CA VAL A 130 -12.21 -15.73 -13.24
C VAL A 130 -11.43 -14.46 -13.59
N ASP A 131 -10.75 -14.51 -14.73
CA ASP A 131 -10.08 -13.36 -15.34
C ASP A 131 -11.09 -12.35 -15.88
N ASP A 132 -10.73 -11.07 -15.83
CA ASP A 132 -11.56 -9.98 -16.31
C ASP A 132 -11.63 -10.03 -17.85
N PRO A 133 -12.81 -10.33 -18.44
CA PRO A 133 -12.94 -10.46 -19.89
C PRO A 133 -12.61 -9.17 -20.65
N SER A 134 -12.53 -8.02 -19.97
CA SER A 134 -12.11 -6.77 -20.59
C SER A 134 -10.68 -6.80 -21.12
N PHE A 135 -9.82 -7.70 -20.61
CA PHE A 135 -8.46 -7.87 -21.15
C PHE A 135 -8.42 -8.56 -22.51
N GLU A 136 -9.51 -9.18 -22.96
CA GLU A 136 -9.65 -9.66 -24.34
C GLU A 136 -9.81 -8.52 -25.36
N LEU A 137 -10.12 -7.30 -24.88
CA LEU A 137 -10.25 -6.12 -25.72
C LEU A 137 -8.92 -5.36 -25.80
N PRO A 138 -8.65 -4.66 -26.93
CA PRO A 138 -7.59 -3.67 -27.01
C PRO A 138 -7.70 -2.62 -25.89
N SER A 139 -6.57 -2.11 -25.40
CA SER A 139 -6.49 -1.13 -24.29
C SER A 139 -7.52 0.01 -24.42
N GLU A 140 -7.55 0.64 -25.58
CA GLU A 140 -8.42 1.76 -25.93
C GLU A 140 -9.92 1.41 -25.97
N GLU A 141 -10.32 0.13 -26.00
CA GLU A 141 -11.73 -0.30 -26.00
C GLU A 141 -12.20 -0.77 -24.61
N ARG A 142 -11.29 -0.98 -23.65
CA ARG A 142 -11.62 -1.56 -22.32
C ARG A 142 -12.56 -0.68 -21.50
N TYR A 143 -12.58 0.64 -21.74
CA TYR A 143 -13.53 1.53 -21.07
C TYR A 143 -14.99 1.21 -21.44
N ALA A 144 -15.21 0.65 -22.63
CA ALA A 144 -16.52 0.26 -23.15
C ALA A 144 -16.80 -1.24 -22.98
N ALA A 145 -16.02 -1.99 -22.20
CA ALA A 145 -16.12 -3.44 -22.08
C ALA A 145 -17.55 -3.96 -21.79
N ALA A 146 -18.33 -3.23 -21.00
CA ALA A 146 -19.73 -3.55 -20.74
C ALA A 146 -20.63 -3.53 -21.99
N ILE A 147 -20.38 -2.61 -22.92
CA ILE A 147 -21.08 -2.53 -24.22
C ILE A 147 -20.73 -3.76 -25.07
N HIS A 148 -19.50 -4.24 -24.98
CA HIS A 148 -19.02 -5.45 -25.66
C HIS A 148 -19.42 -6.76 -24.94
N GLY A 149 -20.16 -6.69 -23.84
CA GLY A 149 -20.51 -7.87 -23.03
C GLY A 149 -19.32 -8.50 -22.30
N LYS A 150 -18.18 -7.81 -22.25
CA LYS A 150 -16.94 -8.23 -21.57
C LYS A 150 -16.96 -7.78 -20.12
N VAL A 151 -17.85 -8.37 -19.33
CA VAL A 151 -18.03 -8.07 -17.91
C VAL A 151 -17.81 -9.34 -17.11
N LEU A 152 -17.19 -9.21 -15.94
CA LEU A 152 -17.10 -10.30 -14.99
C LEU A 152 -18.50 -10.83 -14.63
N PRO A 153 -18.70 -12.16 -14.59
CA PRO A 153 -20.00 -12.74 -14.26
C PRO A 153 -20.41 -12.40 -12.82
N HIS A 154 -19.46 -12.47 -11.90
CA HIS A 154 -19.67 -12.18 -10.47
C HIS A 154 -19.55 -10.69 -10.20
N SER A 155 -20.42 -10.18 -9.32
CA SER A 155 -20.40 -8.77 -8.95
C SER A 155 -19.11 -8.40 -8.21
N ARG A 156 -18.71 -7.13 -8.32
CA ARG A 156 -17.58 -6.58 -7.56
C ARG A 156 -17.79 -6.76 -6.05
N ASN A 157 -19.02 -6.59 -5.57
CA ASN A 157 -19.38 -6.73 -4.16
C ASN A 157 -19.13 -8.15 -3.64
N LEU A 158 -19.48 -9.17 -4.42
CA LEU A 158 -19.19 -10.55 -4.06
C LEU A 158 -17.69 -10.84 -4.06
N ARG A 159 -16.98 -10.47 -5.13
CA ARG A 159 -15.53 -10.68 -5.22
C ARG A 159 -14.78 -10.01 -4.06
N GLU A 160 -15.15 -8.78 -3.71
CA GLU A 160 -14.61 -8.05 -2.56
C GLU A 160 -14.99 -8.74 -1.25
N GLY A 161 -16.27 -9.09 -1.05
CA GLY A 161 -16.75 -9.75 0.16
C GLY A 161 -16.04 -11.07 0.47
N LEU A 162 -15.74 -11.87 -0.56
CA LEU A 162 -14.96 -13.11 -0.49
C LEU A 162 -13.49 -12.84 -0.15
N ALA A 163 -12.86 -11.85 -0.78
CA ALA A 163 -11.48 -11.46 -0.46
C ALA A 163 -11.35 -10.97 1.00
N GLU A 164 -12.32 -10.18 1.48
CA GLU A 164 -12.38 -9.73 2.88
C GLU A 164 -12.50 -10.92 3.84
N THR A 165 -13.29 -11.94 3.49
CA THR A 165 -13.40 -13.16 4.29
C THR A 165 -12.08 -13.92 4.34
N LEU A 166 -11.34 -14.03 3.22
CA LEU A 166 -9.99 -14.61 3.24
C LEU A 166 -9.06 -13.85 4.19
N ALA A 167 -9.10 -12.51 4.17
CA ALA A 167 -8.35 -11.69 5.10
C ALA A 167 -8.77 -11.92 6.55
N LEU A 168 -10.07 -12.05 6.84
CA LEU A 168 -10.58 -12.38 8.17
C LEU A 168 -10.14 -13.77 8.64
N ILE A 169 -10.20 -14.80 7.78
CA ILE A 169 -9.74 -16.15 8.11
C ILE A 169 -8.25 -16.14 8.48
N GLY A 170 -7.42 -15.44 7.71
CA GLY A 170 -5.98 -15.35 7.94
C GLY A 170 -5.59 -14.62 9.23
N ASN A 171 -6.39 -13.63 9.65
CA ASN A 171 -6.03 -12.71 10.75
C ASN A 171 -6.86 -12.88 12.03
N ARG A 172 -8.04 -13.50 11.93
CA ARG A 172 -9.02 -13.62 13.02
C ARG A 172 -9.44 -15.07 13.25
N ALA A 173 -8.49 -16.00 13.09
CA ALA A 173 -8.69 -17.42 13.33
C ALA A 173 -9.22 -17.75 14.73
N ASN A 174 -8.93 -16.91 15.73
CA ASN A 174 -9.41 -17.08 17.11
C ASN A 174 -10.95 -17.06 17.24
N SER A 175 -11.66 -16.45 16.29
CA SER A 175 -13.12 -16.45 16.26
C SER A 175 -13.71 -17.79 15.80
N LEU A 176 -12.91 -18.64 15.15
CA LEU A 176 -13.33 -19.92 14.56
C LEU A 176 -13.13 -21.08 15.55
N THR A 177 -13.74 -20.97 16.73
CA THR A 177 -13.46 -21.83 17.90
C THR A 177 -13.78 -23.32 17.71
N HIS A 178 -14.61 -23.66 16.73
CA HIS A 178 -14.98 -25.05 16.42
C HIS A 178 -14.30 -25.62 15.17
N CYS A 179 -13.39 -24.86 14.55
CA CYS A 179 -12.56 -25.37 13.48
C CYS A 179 -11.32 -26.09 14.04
N THR A 180 -10.80 -27.05 13.28
CA THR A 180 -9.56 -27.75 13.64
C THR A 180 -8.40 -26.75 13.75
N GLN A 181 -7.52 -26.95 14.73
CA GLN A 181 -6.35 -26.10 14.92
C GLN A 181 -5.51 -26.02 13.63
N GLY A 182 -5.21 -24.78 13.20
CA GLY A 182 -4.45 -24.51 11.98
C GLY A 182 -5.27 -24.52 10.69
N LYS A 183 -6.54 -24.97 10.70
CA LYS A 183 -7.41 -25.02 9.51
C LYS A 183 -7.51 -23.67 8.82
N ALA A 184 -7.83 -22.61 9.57
CA ALA A 184 -7.95 -21.25 9.05
C ALA A 184 -6.67 -20.77 8.34
N ASN A 185 -5.51 -20.98 8.95
CA ASN A 185 -4.23 -20.62 8.35
C ASN A 185 -3.95 -21.42 7.07
N THR A 186 -4.23 -22.73 7.07
CA THR A 186 -4.11 -23.58 5.87
C THR A 186 -4.99 -23.08 4.74
N ILE A 187 -6.24 -22.70 5.03
CA ILE A 187 -7.17 -22.15 4.03
C ILE A 187 -6.63 -20.84 3.46
N ALA A 188 -6.17 -19.91 4.31
CA ALA A 188 -5.59 -18.65 3.85
C ALA A 188 -4.35 -18.86 2.97
N VAL A 189 -3.40 -19.70 3.40
CA VAL A 189 -2.17 -20.03 2.65
C VAL A 189 -2.50 -20.66 1.31
N LEU A 190 -3.30 -21.73 1.29
CA LEU A 190 -3.59 -22.45 0.06
C LEU A 190 -4.41 -21.61 -0.92
N SER A 191 -5.34 -20.79 -0.43
CA SER A 191 -6.13 -19.90 -1.30
C SER A 191 -5.23 -18.86 -1.98
N VAL A 192 -4.35 -18.19 -1.23
CA VAL A 192 -3.42 -17.21 -1.82
C VAL A 192 -2.47 -17.91 -2.81
N ARG A 193 -1.90 -19.05 -2.45
CA ARG A 193 -1.01 -19.82 -3.33
C ARG A 193 -1.69 -20.21 -4.65
N GLU A 194 -2.89 -20.78 -4.57
CA GLU A 194 -3.62 -21.29 -5.72
C GLU A 194 -4.16 -20.17 -6.63
N LEU A 195 -4.43 -18.97 -6.09
CA LEU A 195 -4.80 -17.79 -6.90
C LEU A 195 -3.65 -17.29 -7.79
N PHE A 196 -2.41 -17.43 -7.34
CA PHE A 196 -1.23 -16.89 -8.03
C PHE A 196 -0.31 -17.95 -8.64
N LYS A 197 -0.71 -19.22 -8.61
CA LYS A 197 0.09 -20.31 -9.17
C LYS A 197 0.19 -20.18 -10.69
N GLU A 198 1.41 -19.98 -11.19
CA GLU A 198 1.72 -19.88 -12.63
C GLU A 198 0.91 -18.78 -13.35
N SER A 199 0.61 -17.72 -12.61
CA SER A 199 -0.27 -16.65 -13.05
C SER A 199 0.43 -15.63 -13.94
N ASP A 200 -0.23 -15.24 -15.02
CA ASP A 200 0.20 -14.21 -15.96
C ASP A 200 -0.28 -12.80 -15.56
N TRP A 201 0.03 -11.82 -16.39
CA TRP A 201 -0.35 -10.42 -16.17
C TRP A 201 -1.88 -10.23 -16.13
N ILE A 202 -2.64 -11.04 -16.87
CA ILE A 202 -4.10 -10.98 -16.90
C ILE A 202 -4.66 -11.33 -15.53
N ARG A 203 -4.15 -12.39 -14.89
CA ARG A 203 -4.55 -12.74 -13.52
C ARG A 203 -4.29 -11.59 -12.54
N TRP A 204 -3.08 -11.02 -12.56
CA TRP A 204 -2.71 -9.92 -11.66
C TRP A 204 -3.58 -8.68 -11.92
N GLY A 205 -3.81 -8.32 -13.18
CA GLY A 205 -4.69 -7.23 -13.58
C GLY A 205 -6.15 -7.45 -13.18
N SER A 206 -6.65 -8.69 -13.28
CA SER A 206 -8.03 -9.09 -12.94
C SER A 206 -8.31 -9.06 -11.44
N LEU A 207 -7.25 -9.20 -10.64
CA LEU A 207 -7.30 -9.11 -9.18
C LEU A 207 -6.91 -7.73 -8.65
N ASN A 208 -6.49 -6.79 -9.52
CA ASN A 208 -5.92 -5.49 -9.15
C ASN A 208 -6.66 -4.79 -8.00
N SER A 209 -8.00 -4.66 -8.09
CA SER A 209 -8.77 -3.95 -7.06
C SER A 209 -8.86 -4.66 -5.70
N ILE A 210 -8.56 -5.95 -5.64
CA ILE A 210 -8.65 -6.77 -4.41
C ILE A 210 -7.29 -7.30 -3.94
N LEU A 211 -6.20 -7.08 -4.70
CA LEU A 211 -4.83 -7.42 -4.27
C LEU A 211 -4.50 -6.88 -2.86
N PRO A 212 -4.85 -5.63 -2.49
CA PRO A 212 -4.57 -5.14 -1.15
C PRO A 212 -5.21 -5.99 -0.05
N ILE A 213 -6.46 -6.41 -0.26
CA ILE A 213 -7.20 -7.25 0.69
C ILE A 213 -6.61 -8.67 0.74
N LEU A 214 -6.31 -9.26 -0.43
CA LEU A 214 -5.74 -10.61 -0.53
C LEU A 214 -4.37 -10.69 0.14
N SER A 215 -3.57 -9.63 0.05
CA SER A 215 -2.25 -9.56 0.67
C SER A 215 -2.31 -9.67 2.20
N GLU A 216 -3.40 -9.22 2.80
CA GLU A 216 -3.62 -9.29 4.24
C GLU A 216 -3.96 -10.71 4.70
N ALA A 217 -4.53 -11.57 3.85
CA ALA A 217 -4.89 -12.94 4.20
C ALA A 217 -3.67 -13.78 4.60
N ASN A 218 -2.58 -13.67 3.85
CA ASN A 218 -1.30 -14.23 4.23
C ASN A 218 -0.14 -13.45 3.58
N PRO A 219 0.47 -12.48 4.28
CA PRO A 219 1.53 -11.65 3.69
C PRO A 219 2.74 -12.44 3.21
N ASN A 220 3.10 -13.53 3.91
CA ASN A 220 4.24 -14.36 3.54
C ASN A 220 4.05 -15.09 2.22
N GLU A 221 2.88 -15.70 2.03
CA GLU A 221 2.53 -16.41 0.80
C GLU A 221 2.30 -15.41 -0.34
N PHE A 222 1.69 -14.26 -0.07
CA PHE A 222 1.53 -13.20 -1.07
C PHE A 222 2.88 -12.67 -1.56
N LEU A 223 3.80 -12.33 -0.66
CA LEU A 223 5.16 -11.91 -1.03
C LEU A 223 5.90 -13.00 -1.82
N LEU A 224 5.72 -14.28 -1.44
CA LEU A 224 6.32 -15.39 -2.19
C LEU A 224 5.76 -15.48 -3.61
N ALA A 225 4.46 -15.28 -3.79
CA ALA A 225 3.83 -15.24 -5.10
C ALA A 225 4.36 -14.08 -5.96
N VAL A 226 4.52 -12.88 -5.37
CA VAL A 226 5.11 -11.72 -6.05
C VAL A 226 6.55 -11.99 -6.44
N GLU A 227 7.39 -12.49 -5.52
CA GLU A 227 8.80 -12.83 -5.80
C GLU A 227 8.93 -13.86 -6.93
N ASN A 228 8.09 -14.90 -6.93
CA ASN A 228 8.07 -15.89 -8.00
C ASN A 228 7.66 -15.28 -9.34
N ALA A 229 6.70 -14.37 -9.35
CA ALA A 229 6.26 -13.65 -10.54
C ALA A 229 7.36 -12.72 -11.09
N ILE A 230 8.09 -12.01 -10.21
CA ILE A 230 9.20 -11.16 -10.66
C ILE A 230 10.32 -12.01 -11.29
N ASN A 231 10.66 -13.14 -10.67
CA ASN A 231 11.74 -14.02 -11.13
C ASN A 231 11.37 -14.91 -12.33
N ALA A 232 10.15 -14.83 -12.86
CA ALA A 232 9.75 -15.56 -14.05
C ALA A 232 10.53 -15.07 -15.28
N SER A 233 10.76 -15.94 -16.28
CA SER A 233 11.52 -15.58 -17.50
C SER A 233 10.90 -14.42 -18.29
N SER A 234 9.59 -14.26 -18.18
CA SER A 234 8.83 -13.09 -18.64
C SER A 234 8.02 -12.63 -17.43
N SER A 235 8.41 -11.52 -16.79
CA SER A 235 7.69 -11.05 -15.62
C SER A 235 6.29 -10.58 -16.05
N PRO A 236 5.20 -11.01 -15.37
CA PRO A 236 3.88 -10.46 -15.63
C PRO A 236 3.80 -8.97 -15.27
N PHE A 237 4.74 -8.45 -14.46
CA PHE A 237 4.78 -7.04 -14.10
C PHE A 237 5.31 -6.15 -15.22
N ASP A 238 6.20 -6.66 -16.07
CA ASP A 238 6.65 -5.95 -17.27
C ASP A 238 5.47 -5.68 -18.20
N GLU A 239 4.70 -6.73 -18.50
CA GLU A 239 3.50 -6.61 -19.32
C GLU A 239 2.44 -5.73 -18.63
N LEU A 240 2.28 -5.79 -17.31
CA LEU A 240 1.37 -4.86 -16.61
C LEU A 240 1.76 -3.38 -16.78
N PHE A 241 3.05 -3.07 -16.86
CA PHE A 241 3.51 -1.71 -17.20
C PHE A 241 3.21 -1.37 -18.66
N ASP A 242 3.40 -2.31 -19.58
CA ASP A 242 3.10 -2.12 -21.01
C ASP A 242 1.59 -1.91 -21.29
N GLN A 243 0.73 -2.44 -20.41
CA GLN A 243 -0.72 -2.28 -20.48
C GLN A 243 -1.22 -0.95 -19.90
N GLU A 244 -0.33 -0.07 -19.46
CA GLU A 244 -0.66 1.27 -18.99
C GLU A 244 -1.07 2.18 -20.16
N ASP A 245 -2.27 2.77 -20.05
CA ASP A 245 -2.75 3.76 -21.02
C ASP A 245 -2.71 5.17 -20.41
N THR A 246 -2.34 6.15 -21.24
CA THR A 246 -2.18 7.58 -20.90
C THR A 246 -3.35 8.44 -21.38
N GLY A 247 -4.33 7.86 -22.08
CA GLY A 247 -5.53 8.55 -22.54
C GLY A 247 -6.45 9.02 -21.40
N ALA A 248 -7.48 9.82 -21.73
CA ALA A 248 -8.46 10.33 -20.75
C ALA A 248 -9.26 9.22 -20.03
N PHE A 249 -9.29 8.01 -20.61
CA PHE A 249 -9.87 6.80 -20.02
C PHE A 249 -8.82 5.75 -19.67
N GLY A 250 -7.54 6.15 -19.67
CA GLY A 250 -6.41 5.27 -19.41
C GLY A 250 -6.50 4.62 -18.05
N ARG A 251 -6.01 3.38 -17.96
CA ARG A 251 -6.03 2.57 -16.74
C ARG A 251 -4.61 2.13 -16.41
N ASN A 252 -4.36 1.96 -15.12
CA ASN A 252 -3.15 1.38 -14.57
C ASN A 252 -3.53 0.15 -13.73
N TYR A 253 -2.91 -0.99 -14.02
CA TYR A 253 -3.25 -2.28 -13.44
C TYR A 253 -2.24 -2.75 -12.38
N ILE A 254 -1.23 -1.92 -12.06
CA ILE A 254 -0.23 -2.23 -11.03
C ILE A 254 -0.54 -1.57 -9.68
N THR A 255 -1.41 -0.56 -9.65
CA THR A 255 -1.76 0.20 -8.44
C THR A 255 -2.19 -0.69 -7.27
N GLY A 256 -2.97 -1.74 -7.52
CA GLY A 256 -3.40 -2.68 -6.50
C GLY A 256 -2.27 -3.50 -5.89
N LEU A 257 -1.27 -3.87 -6.70
CA LEU A 257 -0.05 -4.52 -6.22
C LEU A 257 0.76 -3.56 -5.34
N LEU A 258 0.90 -2.30 -5.76
CA LEU A 258 1.60 -1.29 -4.97
C LEU A 258 0.92 -1.07 -3.62
N TRP A 259 -0.39 -0.90 -3.60
CA TRP A 259 -1.17 -0.76 -2.36
C TRP A 259 -1.12 -2.01 -1.47
N ALA A 260 -1.05 -3.21 -2.06
CA ALA A 260 -0.81 -4.44 -1.32
C ALA A 260 0.54 -4.42 -0.61
N LEU A 261 1.63 -4.13 -1.34
CA LEU A 261 2.98 -4.07 -0.79
C LEU A 261 3.13 -2.95 0.24
N GLU A 262 2.56 -1.78 -0.03
CA GLU A 262 2.45 -0.67 0.93
C GLU A 262 1.75 -1.11 2.24
N GLY A 263 0.64 -1.84 2.12
CA GLY A 263 -0.09 -2.39 3.26
C GLY A 263 0.76 -3.36 4.10
N ILE A 264 1.51 -4.26 3.45
CA ILE A 264 2.41 -5.20 4.12
C ILE A 264 3.59 -4.48 4.80
N ALA A 265 4.13 -3.44 4.17
CA ALA A 265 5.28 -2.69 4.68
C ALA A 265 5.02 -1.99 6.02
N TRP A 266 3.74 -1.83 6.42
CA TRP A 266 3.39 -1.30 7.73
C TRP A 266 3.87 -2.17 8.89
N GLU A 267 3.94 -3.48 8.70
CA GLU A 267 4.42 -4.40 9.73
C GLU A 267 5.93 -4.57 9.67
N GLU A 268 6.58 -4.29 10.79
CA GLU A 268 8.03 -4.35 10.96
C GLU A 268 8.65 -5.69 10.54
N ALA A 269 7.92 -6.79 10.73
CA ALA A 269 8.36 -8.13 10.35
C ALA A 269 8.53 -8.32 8.83
N TYR A 270 7.83 -7.52 8.02
CA TYR A 270 7.81 -7.67 6.57
C TYR A 270 8.50 -6.52 5.83
N LEU A 271 8.88 -5.43 6.51
CA LEU A 271 9.44 -4.23 5.87
C LEU A 271 10.60 -4.54 4.93
N SER A 272 11.62 -5.26 5.41
CA SER A 272 12.83 -5.52 4.61
C SER A 272 12.51 -6.32 3.34
N ARG A 273 11.80 -7.45 3.46
CA ARG A 273 11.40 -8.28 2.31
C ARG A 273 10.55 -7.50 1.31
N THR A 274 9.57 -6.75 1.80
CA THR A 274 8.63 -5.98 0.98
C THR A 274 9.31 -4.86 0.21
N THR A 275 10.25 -4.16 0.84
CA THR A 275 10.94 -3.03 0.20
C THR A 275 11.99 -3.48 -0.81
N VAL A 276 12.60 -4.65 -0.63
CA VAL A 276 13.39 -5.30 -1.68
C VAL A 276 12.53 -5.68 -2.88
N VAL A 277 11.35 -6.28 -2.64
CA VAL A 277 10.38 -6.59 -3.70
C VAL A 277 9.93 -5.33 -4.45
N LEU A 278 9.59 -4.25 -3.74
CA LEU A 278 9.27 -2.97 -4.37
C LEU A 278 10.45 -2.40 -5.17
N ALA A 279 11.68 -2.54 -4.68
CA ALA A 279 12.87 -2.08 -5.39
C ALA A 279 13.16 -2.91 -6.65
N GLU A 280 12.87 -4.21 -6.62
CA GLU A 280 12.92 -5.08 -7.80
C GLU A 280 11.89 -4.62 -8.84
N ILE A 281 10.62 -4.43 -8.45
CA ILE A 281 9.58 -3.93 -9.36
C ILE A 281 9.94 -2.53 -9.90
N ALA A 282 10.54 -1.66 -9.07
CA ALA A 282 11.00 -0.34 -9.49
C ALA A 282 12.13 -0.40 -10.54
N ALA A 283 12.92 -1.47 -10.57
CA ALA A 283 13.97 -1.65 -11.57
C ALA A 283 13.41 -2.04 -12.96
N HIS A 284 12.21 -2.62 -12.99
CA HIS A 284 11.48 -3.01 -14.19
C HIS A 284 10.58 -1.90 -14.73
N ASP A 285 10.25 -0.90 -13.91
CA ASP A 285 9.36 0.21 -14.28
C ASP A 285 9.96 1.09 -15.40
N PRO A 286 9.35 1.14 -16.60
CA PRO A 286 9.81 1.99 -17.71
C PRO A 286 9.56 3.50 -17.46
N GLY A 287 8.88 3.84 -16.37
CA GLY A 287 8.39 5.17 -16.08
C GLY A 287 7.04 5.47 -16.74
N GLY A 288 6.62 6.73 -16.70
CA GLY A 288 5.37 7.21 -17.28
C GLY A 288 4.73 8.29 -16.41
N ASN A 289 3.45 8.59 -16.65
CA ASN A 289 2.80 9.80 -16.11
C ASN A 289 1.97 9.57 -14.84
N TRP A 290 1.73 8.32 -14.46
CA TRP A 290 1.00 7.99 -13.24
C TRP A 290 1.86 8.22 -12.00
N ALA A 291 1.24 8.77 -10.96
CA ALA A 291 1.89 9.02 -9.66
C ALA A 291 2.10 7.72 -8.84
N ASN A 292 1.24 6.70 -9.02
CA ASN A 292 1.36 5.43 -8.32
C ASN A 292 2.45 4.57 -8.98
N ARG A 293 3.69 4.78 -8.56
CA ARG A 293 4.90 4.10 -9.06
C ARG A 293 5.63 3.44 -7.89
N PRO A 294 6.31 2.30 -8.11
CA PRO A 294 7.07 1.62 -7.06
C PRO A 294 8.08 2.52 -6.33
N SER A 295 8.74 3.44 -7.06
CA SER A 295 9.68 4.40 -6.48
C SER A 295 9.03 5.34 -5.46
N ASN A 296 7.80 5.79 -5.74
CA ASN A 296 7.06 6.69 -4.86
C ASN A 296 6.60 5.94 -3.60
N SER A 297 6.16 4.68 -3.74
CA SER A 297 5.85 3.82 -2.60
C SER A 297 7.08 3.64 -1.70
N LEU A 298 8.26 3.38 -2.27
CA LEU A 298 9.52 3.30 -1.51
C LEU A 298 9.84 4.61 -0.77
N THR A 299 9.77 5.74 -1.47
CA THR A 299 10.00 7.06 -0.85
C THR A 299 9.04 7.29 0.31
N ASP A 300 7.74 7.09 0.10
CA ASP A 300 6.72 7.30 1.13
C ASP A 300 6.90 6.37 2.34
N ILE A 301 7.25 5.10 2.14
CA ILE A 301 7.54 4.15 3.23
C ILE A 301 8.68 4.67 4.12
N PHE A 302 9.75 5.19 3.51
CA PHE A 302 10.98 5.56 4.22
C PHE A 302 11.10 7.04 4.62
N LEU A 303 10.13 7.90 4.28
CA LEU A 303 10.17 9.33 4.58
C LEU A 303 10.68 9.61 6.01
N PRO A 304 11.78 10.38 6.19
CA PRO A 304 12.38 10.54 7.51
C PRO A 304 11.44 11.19 8.52
N TRP A 305 10.61 12.13 8.09
CA TRP A 305 9.71 12.92 8.94
C TRP A 305 8.35 12.26 9.19
N LYS A 306 7.96 11.29 8.35
CA LYS A 306 6.68 10.58 8.44
C LYS A 306 6.79 9.22 7.73
N PRO A 307 7.49 8.24 8.33
CA PRO A 307 7.56 6.91 7.77
C PRO A 307 6.18 6.27 7.78
N HIS A 308 5.86 5.54 6.71
CA HIS A 308 4.63 4.77 6.61
C HIS A 308 4.88 3.30 6.94
N THR A 309 5.49 3.08 8.10
CA THR A 309 5.77 1.77 8.68
C THR A 309 5.84 1.87 10.20
N LEU A 310 5.56 0.76 10.89
CA LEU A 310 5.72 0.65 12.35
C LEU A 310 7.15 0.29 12.75
N ALA A 311 8.05 0.04 11.79
CA ALA A 311 9.42 -0.33 12.07
C ALA A 311 10.23 0.78 12.75
N SER A 312 11.12 0.38 13.65
CA SER A 312 12.09 1.28 14.28
C SER A 312 13.06 1.91 13.27
N VAL A 313 13.77 2.97 13.68
CA VAL A 313 14.81 3.61 12.86
C VAL A 313 15.86 2.59 12.41
N GLU A 314 16.34 1.74 13.31
CA GLU A 314 17.38 0.75 13.03
C GLU A 314 16.94 -0.25 11.96
N LYS A 315 15.68 -0.69 12.00
CA LYS A 315 15.15 -1.60 10.97
C LYS A 315 14.92 -0.91 9.63
N ARG A 316 14.54 0.37 9.63
CA ARG A 316 14.46 1.16 8.39
C ARG A 316 15.85 1.32 7.76
N GLN A 317 16.87 1.62 8.57
CA GLN A 317 18.26 1.72 8.13
C GLN A 317 18.76 0.41 7.52
N ALA A 318 18.58 -0.71 8.23
CA ALA A 318 18.96 -2.03 7.72
C ALA A 318 18.25 -2.39 6.40
N ALA A 319 16.97 -2.03 6.25
CA ALA A 319 16.26 -2.24 5.00
C ALA A 319 16.84 -1.41 3.85
N LEU A 320 17.20 -0.14 4.08
CA LEU A 320 17.85 0.71 3.08
C LEU A 320 19.22 0.17 2.66
N GLU A 321 20.03 -0.34 3.58
CA GLU A 321 21.32 -0.98 3.26
C GLU A 321 21.13 -2.18 2.35
N ILE A 322 20.13 -3.01 2.62
CA ILE A 322 19.80 -4.16 1.77
C ILE A 322 19.40 -3.68 0.37
N ILE A 323 18.53 -2.67 0.25
CA ILE A 323 18.16 -2.12 -1.06
C ILE A 323 19.39 -1.57 -1.80
N CYS A 324 20.32 -0.90 -1.10
CA CYS A 324 21.58 -0.42 -1.69
C CYS A 324 22.44 -1.54 -2.27
N ARG A 325 22.48 -2.70 -1.58
CA ARG A 325 23.24 -3.87 -2.03
C ARG A 325 22.56 -4.59 -3.19
N GLU A 326 21.25 -4.84 -3.10
CA GLU A 326 20.53 -5.65 -4.09
C GLU A 326 20.13 -4.85 -5.34
N LYS A 327 19.80 -3.55 -5.19
CA LYS A 327 19.33 -2.66 -6.26
C LYS A 327 19.97 -1.27 -6.21
N PRO A 328 21.28 -1.14 -6.51
CA PRO A 328 22.03 0.12 -6.34
C PRO A 328 21.41 1.34 -7.06
N GLU A 329 20.96 1.18 -8.31
CA GLU A 329 20.42 2.28 -9.11
C GLU A 329 19.05 2.77 -8.62
N VAL A 330 18.21 1.86 -8.11
CA VAL A 330 16.94 2.23 -7.45
C VAL A 330 17.22 2.88 -6.11
N ALA A 331 18.16 2.31 -5.34
CA ALA A 331 18.54 2.84 -4.04
C ALA A 331 19.11 4.26 -4.13
N TRP A 332 19.88 4.55 -5.18
CA TRP A 332 20.41 5.90 -5.43
C TRP A 332 19.30 6.94 -5.51
N LYS A 333 18.31 6.70 -6.37
CA LYS A 333 17.14 7.59 -6.54
C LYS A 333 16.33 7.70 -5.25
N LEU A 334 16.15 6.58 -4.53
CA LEU A 334 15.46 6.55 -3.26
C LEU A 334 16.19 7.41 -2.22
N LEU A 335 17.47 7.18 -1.98
CA LEU A 335 18.24 7.94 -1.00
C LEU A 335 18.30 9.44 -1.35
N GLU A 336 18.39 9.77 -2.64
CA GLU A 336 18.36 11.16 -3.10
C GLU A 336 17.03 11.83 -2.71
N SER A 337 15.90 11.13 -2.88
CA SER A 337 14.58 11.59 -2.45
C SER A 337 14.45 11.73 -0.93
N LEU A 338 15.17 10.91 -0.15
CA LEU A 338 15.11 10.93 1.31
C LEU A 338 15.99 12.01 1.95
N LEU A 339 16.78 12.76 1.16
CA LEU A 339 17.57 13.86 1.71
C LEU A 339 16.66 14.97 2.30
N PRO A 340 17.13 15.66 3.35
CA PRO A 340 16.42 16.78 3.95
C PRO A 340 15.85 17.78 2.94
N ASN A 341 14.58 18.13 3.11
CA ASN A 341 13.82 19.10 2.30
C ASN A 341 13.56 18.73 0.83
N GLN A 342 13.89 17.51 0.37
CA GLN A 342 13.53 17.06 -0.98
C GLN A 342 12.05 16.70 -1.10
N HIS A 343 11.49 16.05 -0.07
CA HIS A 343 10.06 15.77 0.04
C HIS A 343 9.48 16.37 1.31
N SER A 344 8.62 17.38 1.15
CA SER A 344 7.93 18.07 2.26
C SER A 344 6.44 17.71 2.36
N THR A 345 5.91 16.95 1.40
CA THR A 345 4.52 16.52 1.33
C THR A 345 4.43 15.05 0.94
N THR A 346 3.39 14.37 1.43
CA THR A 346 3.08 12.97 1.09
C THR A 346 1.56 12.79 1.10
N PHE A 347 1.06 11.97 0.17
CA PHE A 347 -0.33 11.51 0.20
C PHE A 347 -0.49 10.27 1.10
N GLY A 348 0.63 9.70 1.56
CA GLY A 348 0.70 8.50 2.37
C GLY A 348 0.54 7.21 1.57
N THR A 349 0.73 6.10 2.26
CA THR A 349 0.60 4.76 1.68
C THR A 349 -0.72 4.10 2.06
N HIS A 350 -1.12 3.09 1.28
CA HIS A 350 -2.24 2.23 1.64
C HIS A 350 -2.02 1.60 3.03
N LYS A 351 -3.07 1.61 3.86
CA LYS A 351 -3.07 1.05 5.20
C LYS A 351 -3.84 -0.28 5.23
N PRO A 352 -3.32 -1.33 5.89
CA PRO A 352 -4.04 -2.59 6.03
C PRO A 352 -5.37 -2.39 6.77
N SER A 353 -6.44 -2.95 6.22
CA SER A 353 -7.82 -2.79 6.71
C SER A 353 -8.23 -3.90 7.68
N TRP A 354 -7.69 -5.12 7.51
CA TRP A 354 -8.13 -6.34 8.19
C TRP A 354 -7.19 -6.80 9.29
N ARG A 355 -5.87 -6.62 9.11
CA ARG A 355 -4.86 -6.92 10.13
C ARG A 355 -4.98 -6.01 11.35
N LYS A 356 -5.37 -4.74 11.14
CA LYS A 356 -5.51 -3.69 12.18
C LYS A 356 -4.30 -3.60 13.11
N THR A 357 -3.10 -3.66 12.53
CA THR A 357 -1.82 -3.60 13.26
C THR A 357 -1.42 -2.17 13.61
N ILE A 358 -1.91 -1.19 12.86
CA ILE A 358 -1.69 0.23 13.11
C ILE A 358 -2.60 0.67 14.27
N PRO A 359 -2.05 1.23 15.37
CA PRO A 359 -2.83 1.76 16.48
C PRO A 359 -3.80 2.86 16.01
N GLU A 360 -5.02 2.91 16.56
CA GLU A 360 -6.03 3.93 16.21
C GLU A 360 -5.57 5.36 16.57
N ASP A 361 -4.75 5.45 17.62
CA ASP A 361 -4.11 6.66 18.10
C ASP A 361 -2.75 6.90 17.44
N TRP A 362 -2.40 6.20 16.36
CA TRP A 362 -1.23 6.49 15.54
C TRP A 362 -1.33 7.92 14.99
N LYS A 363 -0.86 8.87 15.81
CA LYS A 363 -0.91 10.31 15.63
C LYS A 363 0.39 10.87 16.15
N LYS A 364 1.42 10.85 15.30
CA LYS A 364 2.43 11.89 15.09
C LYS A 364 3.57 11.28 14.32
N GLY A 365 4.18 12.09 13.44
CA GLY A 365 5.43 11.74 12.80
C GLY A 365 6.53 11.49 13.84
N VAL A 366 7.74 11.29 13.35
CA VAL A 366 8.89 10.97 14.21
C VAL A 366 9.25 12.12 15.16
N THR A 367 9.98 11.81 16.22
CA THR A 367 10.66 12.82 17.03
C THR A 367 11.72 13.55 16.19
N ASN A 368 12.13 14.74 16.62
CA ASN A 368 13.19 15.47 15.94
C ASN A 368 14.52 14.69 15.93
N SER A 369 14.78 13.90 16.97
CA SER A 369 15.97 13.04 17.05
C SER A 369 15.93 11.96 15.98
N GLU A 370 14.84 11.18 15.90
CA GLU A 370 14.66 10.11 14.91
C GLU A 370 14.67 10.66 13.47
N TYR A 371 14.08 11.84 13.23
CA TYR A 371 14.14 12.52 11.94
C TYR A 371 15.58 12.75 11.51
N TRP A 372 16.39 13.38 12.37
CA TRP A 372 17.78 13.71 12.04
C TRP A 372 18.68 12.48 12.02
N GLU A 373 18.38 11.46 12.82
CA GLU A 373 19.07 10.17 12.80
C GLU A 373 18.89 9.47 11.45
N GLN A 374 17.64 9.28 11.01
CA GLN A 374 17.35 8.69 9.69
C GLN A 374 17.93 9.56 8.55
N SER A 375 17.78 10.88 8.64
CA SER A 375 18.25 11.80 7.59
C SER A 375 19.77 11.81 7.45
N ARG A 376 20.52 11.79 8.57
CA ARG A 376 21.98 11.67 8.54
C ARG A 376 22.40 10.33 7.98
N PHE A 377 21.75 9.25 8.42
CA PHE A 377 22.02 7.91 7.89
C PHE A 377 21.84 7.84 6.38
N CYS A 378 20.72 8.32 5.84
CA CYS A 378 20.48 8.33 4.39
C CYS A 378 21.52 9.18 3.64
N ALA A 379 21.92 10.32 4.21
CA ALA A 379 22.94 11.18 3.63
C ALA A 379 24.35 10.56 3.65
N GLU A 380 24.70 9.83 4.70
CA GLU A 380 25.97 9.10 4.78
C GLU A 380 25.97 7.95 3.76
N LEU A 381 24.88 7.18 3.71
CA LEU A 381 24.74 6.04 2.82
C LEU A 381 24.80 6.43 1.34
N ILE A 382 24.18 7.55 0.93
CA ILE A 382 24.27 8.01 -0.47
C ILE A 382 25.68 8.49 -0.84
N VAL A 383 26.42 9.10 0.10
CA VAL A 383 27.82 9.52 -0.12
C VAL A 383 28.75 8.31 -0.19
N GLU A 384 28.47 7.27 0.59
CA GLU A 384 29.15 5.98 0.50
C GLU A 384 28.89 5.33 -0.85
N GLN A 385 27.61 5.22 -1.25
CA GLN A 385 27.18 4.61 -2.51
C GLN A 385 27.72 5.33 -3.76
N ALA A 386 27.91 6.65 -3.69
CA ALA A 386 28.56 7.40 -4.77
C ALA A 386 30.02 6.96 -5.01
N ASP A 387 30.66 6.35 -4.02
CA ASP A 387 32.08 6.02 -4.00
C ASP A 387 32.95 7.13 -4.62
N PHE A 388 33.60 6.86 -5.75
CA PHE A 388 34.32 7.82 -6.59
C PHE A 388 33.69 7.99 -7.99
N ASP A 389 32.44 7.60 -8.17
CA ASP A 389 31.70 7.83 -9.41
C ASP A 389 31.48 9.34 -9.62
N VAL A 390 32.12 9.88 -10.66
CA VAL A 390 32.12 11.31 -11.00
C VAL A 390 30.71 11.86 -11.19
N VAL A 391 29.80 11.10 -11.80
CA VAL A 391 28.44 11.55 -12.10
C VAL A 391 27.63 11.63 -10.81
N LYS A 392 27.73 10.61 -9.95
CA LYS A 392 27.08 10.57 -8.64
C LYS A 392 27.63 11.65 -7.71
N LEU A 393 28.94 11.82 -7.68
CA LEU A 393 29.60 12.91 -6.92
C LEU A 393 29.15 14.30 -7.43
N ALA A 394 29.03 14.51 -8.74
CA ALA A 394 28.55 15.77 -9.30
C ALA A 394 27.08 16.05 -8.93
N SER A 395 26.23 15.01 -8.90
CA SER A 395 24.85 15.14 -8.40
C SER A 395 24.82 15.55 -6.91
N LEU A 396 25.63 14.91 -6.07
CA LEU A 396 25.73 15.25 -4.65
C LEU A 396 26.23 16.68 -4.40
N VAL A 397 27.14 17.18 -5.24
CA VAL A 397 27.54 18.60 -5.22
C VAL A 397 26.35 19.51 -5.52
N GLY A 398 25.49 19.15 -6.48
CA GLY A 398 24.25 19.86 -6.77
C GLY A 398 23.27 19.88 -5.58
N ASN A 399 23.25 18.80 -4.80
CA ASN A 399 22.42 18.61 -3.61
C ASN A 399 23.12 18.94 -2.28
N TYR A 400 24.27 19.61 -2.30
CA TYR A 400 25.13 19.80 -1.11
C TYR A 400 24.39 20.45 0.08
N HIS A 401 23.47 21.36 -0.18
CA HIS A 401 22.68 22.03 0.87
C HIS A 401 21.74 21.09 1.64
N HIS A 402 21.39 19.95 1.06
CA HIS A 402 20.56 18.93 1.68
C HIS A 402 21.39 17.92 2.48
N LEU A 403 22.74 17.96 2.40
CA LEU A 403 23.61 17.01 3.10
C LEU A 403 24.00 17.50 4.50
N PRO A 404 23.47 16.90 5.58
CA PRO A 404 23.93 17.19 6.93
C PRO A 404 25.36 16.67 7.18
N SER A 405 26.00 17.18 8.22
CA SER A 405 27.23 16.56 8.76
C SER A 405 26.88 15.22 9.41
N PRO A 406 27.72 14.17 9.28
CA PRO A 406 29.07 14.15 8.71
C PRO A 406 29.14 13.95 7.18
N ALA A 407 28.03 13.58 6.51
CA ALA A 407 28.01 13.27 5.07
C ALA A 407 28.61 14.37 4.18
N SER A 408 28.27 15.65 4.43
CA SER A 408 28.86 16.77 3.69
C SER A 408 30.38 16.92 3.88
N THR A 409 30.89 16.58 5.07
CA THR A 409 32.34 16.55 5.34
C THR A 409 33.01 15.40 4.61
N THR A 410 32.39 14.21 4.60
CA THR A 410 32.88 13.04 3.87
C THR A 410 32.94 13.30 2.36
N LEU A 411 31.86 13.87 1.79
CA LEU A 411 31.82 14.26 0.39
C LEU A 411 32.94 15.26 0.06
N ARG A 412 33.14 16.28 0.90
CA ARG A 412 34.24 17.22 0.75
C ARG A 412 35.60 16.53 0.76
N GLY A 413 35.80 15.57 1.67
CA GLY A 413 37.02 14.76 1.73
C GLY A 413 37.28 13.99 0.44
N LYS A 414 36.25 13.37 -0.13
CA LYS A 414 36.32 12.66 -1.42
C LYS A 414 36.69 13.59 -2.57
N LEU A 415 36.06 14.76 -2.66
CA LEU A 415 36.35 15.75 -3.72
C LEU A 415 37.77 16.35 -3.64
N LEU A 416 38.42 16.25 -2.49
CA LEU A 416 39.78 16.72 -2.24
C LEU A 416 40.82 15.59 -2.25
N SER A 417 40.41 14.35 -2.50
CA SER A 417 41.35 13.22 -2.56
C SER A 417 42.13 13.24 -3.87
N ASP A 418 43.32 12.65 -3.84
CA ASP A 418 44.17 12.49 -5.03
C ASP A 418 43.40 11.79 -6.16
N HIS A 419 42.51 10.84 -5.84
CA HIS A 419 41.68 10.15 -6.83
C HIS A 419 40.85 11.12 -7.68
N CYS A 420 40.23 12.14 -7.08
CA CYS A 420 39.43 13.11 -7.84
C CYS A 420 40.29 14.21 -8.49
N LEU A 421 41.41 14.57 -7.85
CA LEU A 421 42.30 15.62 -8.35
C LEU A 421 43.14 15.18 -9.56
N ASP A 422 43.48 13.89 -9.61
CA ASP A 422 44.27 13.28 -10.68
C ASP A 422 43.42 12.80 -11.88
N LEU A 423 42.10 13.01 -11.84
CA LEU A 423 41.22 12.76 -12.99
C LEU A 423 41.67 13.57 -14.21
N SER A 424 41.47 13.00 -15.40
CA SER A 424 41.72 13.73 -16.64
C SER A 424 40.83 14.98 -16.71
N GLU A 425 41.26 16.00 -17.45
CA GLU A 425 40.49 17.23 -17.59
C GLU A 425 39.07 16.97 -18.11
N GLN A 426 38.93 16.01 -19.03
CA GLN A 426 37.64 15.60 -19.58
C GLN A 426 36.76 14.94 -18.52
N ASP A 427 37.31 14.02 -17.72
CA ASP A 427 36.56 13.27 -16.72
C ASP A 427 36.18 14.13 -15.50
N ARG A 428 36.97 15.16 -15.18
CA ARG A 428 36.66 16.05 -14.05
C ARG A 428 35.69 17.19 -14.42
N MET A 429 35.41 17.39 -15.71
CA MET A 429 34.52 18.46 -16.19
C MET A 429 33.12 18.46 -15.53
N PRO A 430 32.41 17.32 -15.37
CA PRO A 430 31.10 17.31 -14.72
C PRO A 430 31.14 17.81 -13.26
N LEU A 431 32.19 17.43 -12.52
CA LEU A 431 32.42 17.86 -11.14
C LEU A 431 32.75 19.34 -11.06
N TRP A 432 33.62 19.83 -11.95
CA TRP A 432 33.97 21.24 -12.04
C TRP A 432 32.74 22.12 -12.28
N ASP A 433 31.89 21.73 -13.24
CA ASP A 433 30.65 22.43 -13.57
C ASP A 433 29.68 22.46 -12.39
N ALA A 434 29.51 21.32 -11.70
CA ALA A 434 28.66 21.24 -10.51
C ALA A 434 29.17 22.16 -9.38
N LEU A 435 30.49 22.17 -9.12
CA LEU A 435 31.10 23.04 -8.12
C LEU A 435 30.93 24.52 -8.48
N CYS A 436 31.14 24.89 -9.74
CA CYS A 436 30.93 26.25 -10.23
C CYS A 436 29.47 26.72 -10.04
N LYS A 437 28.49 25.87 -10.33
CA LYS A 437 27.06 26.15 -10.09
C LYS A 437 26.76 26.34 -8.60
N LEU A 438 27.30 25.47 -7.75
CA LEU A 438 27.14 25.57 -6.28
C LEU A 438 27.69 26.91 -5.76
N ILE A 439 28.90 27.30 -6.19
CA ILE A 439 29.53 28.57 -5.80
C ILE A 439 28.71 29.77 -6.26
N ALA A 440 28.26 29.75 -7.52
CA ALA A 440 27.44 30.82 -8.07
C ALA A 440 26.15 31.00 -7.26
N ARG A 441 25.51 29.90 -6.84
CA ARG A 441 24.34 29.92 -5.96
C ARG A 441 24.66 30.52 -4.59
N HIS A 442 25.74 30.10 -3.94
CA HIS A 442 26.17 30.67 -2.65
C HIS A 442 26.51 32.16 -2.72
N ARG A 443 27.13 32.62 -3.80
CA ARG A 443 27.41 34.06 -4.03
C ARG A 443 26.12 34.87 -4.20
N LYS A 444 25.10 34.29 -4.84
CA LYS A 444 23.79 34.92 -5.07
C LYS A 444 22.92 34.95 -3.81
N PHE A 445 23.10 33.99 -2.91
CA PHE A 445 22.36 33.88 -1.64
C PHE A 445 23.33 33.75 -0.45
N PRO A 446 23.99 34.84 -0.01
CA PRO A 446 25.00 34.80 1.05
C PRO A 446 24.48 34.30 2.39
N GLU A 447 23.18 34.49 2.66
CA GLU A 447 22.52 34.09 3.89
C GLU A 447 22.24 32.57 3.98
N ALA A 448 22.48 31.83 2.89
CA ALA A 448 22.34 30.37 2.84
C ALA A 448 23.56 29.59 3.38
N GLY A 449 24.50 30.26 4.06
CA GLY A 449 25.56 29.63 4.88
C GLY A 449 26.53 28.73 4.11
N GLY A 450 27.68 29.26 3.68
CA GLY A 450 28.81 28.42 3.29
C GLY A 450 29.92 29.15 2.53
N HIS A 451 31.04 29.45 3.20
CA HIS A 451 32.27 29.98 2.59
C HIS A 451 33.06 28.95 1.75
N TRP A 452 32.55 27.72 1.59
CA TRP A 452 33.36 26.56 1.20
C TRP A 452 33.52 26.31 -0.30
N GLY A 453 32.51 26.62 -1.13
CA GLY A 453 32.60 26.37 -2.57
C GLY A 453 33.81 27.08 -3.21
N MET A 454 34.17 28.27 -2.70
CA MET A 454 35.30 29.05 -3.23
C MET A 454 36.66 28.41 -3.00
N ILE A 455 36.83 27.55 -1.98
CA ILE A 455 38.09 26.86 -1.66
C ILE A 455 38.30 25.66 -2.60
N LEU A 456 37.26 24.87 -2.84
CA LEU A 456 37.30 23.68 -3.72
C LEU A 456 37.66 24.05 -5.17
N CYS A 457 37.05 25.10 -5.71
CA CYS A 457 37.30 25.56 -7.08
C CYS A 457 38.74 26.05 -7.30
N PHE A 458 39.40 26.57 -6.26
CA PHE A 458 40.78 27.05 -6.37
C PHE A 458 41.79 25.89 -6.41
N GLN A 459 41.49 24.80 -5.70
CA GLN A 459 42.33 23.59 -5.70
C GLN A 459 42.15 22.77 -6.98
N TRP A 460 40.94 22.74 -7.53
CA TRP A 460 40.63 22.13 -8.82
C TRP A 460 41.05 22.95 -10.05
N LYS A 461 41.59 24.17 -9.88
CA LYS A 461 42.06 24.99 -11.01
C LYS A 461 43.54 24.79 -11.33
N LYS A 462 44.27 24.10 -10.44
CA LYS A 462 45.56 23.50 -10.74
C LYS A 462 45.34 22.12 -11.36
#